data_AF-A0A9E1VH75-F1
#
_entry.id   AF-A0A9E1VH75-F1
#
_cell.length_a   1.000
_cell.length_b   1.000
_cell.length_c   1.000
_cell.angle_alpha   90.00
_cell.angle_beta   90.00
_cell.angle_gamma   90.00
#
_symmetry.space_group_name_H-M   'P 1'
#
loop_
_entity.id
_entity.type
_entity.pdbx_description
1 polymer ?
#
loop_
_entity_poly.entity_id
_entity_poly.type
_entity_poly.pdbx_seq_one_letter_code
_entity_poly.pdbx_strand_id
1 'polypeptide(L)'
;MKIFKFGGASIKDALGVKNVAHILQQEGASNCLLVISAMGKMTNAFENIVNSYVNNDQEKLTESIDFTINYHTKIISDLFQDKHEIHQNITILFGEMIHFLADNIAKKYDYLYDQIVCYGELLSTTIVSEYLTDIGVTNTWKDVRKLVITDAVYRDATLNWLETEQLIKTQIDSSKLTIVQGFIGGNSNGNTTTLGREGSDYTAGIFAYCLDAKNVTIWKDVLGVLNADPREFKE
;
A
#
# COMPACT_ATOMS: atom_id res chain seq x y z
N MET A 1 -4.99 12.27 -16.99
CA MET A 1 -4.44 12.11 -15.62
C MET A 1 -3.03 11.54 -15.68
N LYS A 2 -2.15 11.81 -14.70
CA LYS A 2 -0.85 11.15 -14.49
C LYS A 2 -0.97 10.11 -13.39
N ILE A 3 -0.32 8.95 -13.52
CA ILE A 3 -0.26 7.95 -12.46
C ILE A 3 1.19 7.81 -12.01
N PHE A 4 1.46 8.00 -10.72
CA PHE A 4 2.77 7.75 -10.13
C PHE A 4 2.70 6.56 -9.20
N LYS A 5 3.63 5.62 -9.37
CA LYS A 5 3.76 4.48 -8.47
C LYS A 5 5.04 4.60 -7.68
N PHE A 6 4.94 4.52 -6.35
CA PHE A 6 6.09 4.50 -5.46
C PHE A 6 6.29 3.09 -4.87
N GLY A 7 7.48 2.53 -5.07
CA GLY A 7 7.85 1.25 -4.45
C GLY A 7 8.23 1.41 -2.97
N GLY A 8 8.27 0.30 -2.23
CA GLY A 8 8.56 0.33 -0.80
C GLY A 8 9.92 0.95 -0.45
N ALA A 9 10.94 0.73 -1.27
CA ALA A 9 12.26 1.36 -1.09
C ALA A 9 12.20 2.89 -1.16
N SER A 10 11.30 3.46 -1.96
CA SER A 10 11.14 4.91 -2.15
C SER A 10 10.47 5.59 -0.96
N ILE A 11 9.79 4.85 -0.10
CA ILE A 11 9.03 5.38 1.05
C ILE A 11 9.39 4.69 2.37
N LYS A 12 10.56 4.05 2.46
CA LYS A 12 10.98 3.22 3.60
C LYS A 12 11.25 3.99 4.91
N ASP A 13 11.28 5.31 4.86
CA ASP A 13 11.59 6.18 5.99
C ASP A 13 10.97 7.57 5.78
N ALA A 14 11.06 8.43 6.79
CA ALA A 14 10.54 9.79 6.75
C ALA A 14 11.15 10.64 5.63
N LEU A 15 12.40 10.39 5.25
CA LEU A 15 13.04 11.11 4.14
C LEU A 15 12.43 10.67 2.80
N GLY A 16 12.16 9.38 2.61
CA GLY A 16 11.44 8.86 1.46
C GLY A 16 10.04 9.48 1.31
N VAL A 17 9.28 9.55 2.42
CA VAL A 17 7.97 10.22 2.42
C VAL A 17 8.08 11.71 2.08
N LYS A 18 9.05 12.43 2.66
CA LYS A 18 9.35 13.83 2.29
C LYS A 18 9.72 13.99 0.82
N ASN A 19 10.43 13.02 0.25
CA ASN A 19 10.80 13.03 -1.16
C ASN A 19 9.59 12.84 -2.10
N VAL A 20 8.56 12.09 -1.69
CA VAL A 20 7.30 12.01 -2.45
C VAL A 20 6.66 13.41 -2.59
N ALA A 21 6.62 14.18 -1.49
CA ALA A 21 6.12 15.55 -1.52
C ALA A 21 6.96 16.46 -2.44
N HIS A 22 8.28 16.31 -2.41
CA HIS A 22 9.19 17.06 -3.29
C HIS A 22 8.94 16.75 -4.77
N ILE A 23 8.78 15.48 -5.13
CA ILE A 23 8.45 15.05 -6.49
C ILE A 23 7.11 15.64 -6.93
N LEU A 24 6.09 15.61 -6.07
CA LEU A 24 4.79 16.21 -6.37
C LEU A 24 4.86 17.73 -6.59
N GLN A 25 5.73 18.44 -5.86
CA GLN A 25 5.95 19.88 -6.05
C GLN A 25 6.59 20.19 -7.40
N GLN A 26 7.51 19.34 -7.87
CA GLN A 26 8.19 19.51 -9.16
C GLN A 26 7.32 19.11 -10.35
N GLU A 27 6.68 17.94 -10.26
CA GLU A 27 5.90 17.35 -11.35
C GLU A 27 4.46 17.90 -11.40
N GLY A 28 3.96 18.42 -10.30
CA GLY A 28 2.60 18.92 -10.12
C GLY A 28 1.64 17.85 -9.59
N ALA A 29 0.86 18.23 -8.56
CA ALA A 29 -0.11 17.37 -7.87
C ALA A 29 -1.51 17.32 -8.54
N SER A 30 -1.86 18.28 -9.39
CA SER A 30 -3.16 18.30 -10.07
C SER A 30 -3.27 17.18 -11.12
N ASN A 31 -4.48 16.64 -11.28
CA ASN A 31 -4.77 15.54 -12.21
C ASN A 31 -3.81 14.34 -12.05
N CYS A 32 -3.51 13.97 -10.80
CA CYS A 32 -2.51 12.95 -10.45
C CYS A 32 -3.11 11.90 -9.51
N LEU A 33 -2.74 10.63 -9.71
CA LEU A 33 -3.06 9.54 -8.79
C LEU A 33 -1.78 8.84 -8.36
N LEU A 34 -1.62 8.65 -7.05
CA LEU A 34 -0.52 7.93 -6.44
C LEU A 34 -0.93 6.51 -6.10
N VAL A 35 -0.16 5.54 -6.58
CA VAL A 35 -0.21 4.15 -6.14
C VAL A 35 1.00 3.89 -5.25
N ILE A 36 0.78 3.45 -4.02
CA ILE A 36 1.86 3.30 -3.04
C ILE A 36 1.87 1.86 -2.51
N SER A 37 3.04 1.23 -2.54
CA SER A 37 3.30 -0.08 -1.95
C SER A 37 3.52 0.02 -0.43
N ALA A 38 3.52 -1.10 0.30
CA ALA A 38 4.04 -1.13 1.67
C ALA A 38 5.46 -0.55 1.80
N MET A 39 5.77 0.05 2.95
CA MET A 39 7.06 0.69 3.23
C MET A 39 8.21 -0.32 3.31
N GLY A 40 9.36 -0.01 2.71
CA GLY A 40 10.58 -0.82 2.84
C GLY A 40 10.37 -2.30 2.53
N LYS A 41 10.59 -3.15 3.54
CA LYS A 41 10.39 -4.62 3.48
C LYS A 41 9.15 -5.06 4.28
N MET A 42 8.17 -4.18 4.48
CA MET A 42 7.05 -4.48 5.39
C MET A 42 6.15 -5.60 4.90
N THR A 43 5.99 -5.81 3.59
CA THR A 43 5.28 -7.01 3.07
C THR A 43 5.84 -8.29 3.71
N ASN A 44 7.17 -8.49 3.66
CA ASN A 44 7.83 -9.64 4.25
C ASN A 44 7.69 -9.69 5.79
N ALA A 45 7.63 -8.52 6.45
CA ALA A 45 7.42 -8.47 7.89
C ALA A 45 6.00 -8.92 8.27
N PHE A 46 4.98 -8.51 7.51
CA PHE A 46 3.60 -9.00 7.68
C PHE A 46 3.47 -10.49 7.31
N GLU A 47 4.23 -10.99 6.33
CA GLU A 47 4.32 -12.43 6.05
C GLU A 47 4.83 -13.22 7.25
N ASN A 48 5.80 -12.68 8.01
CA ASN A 48 6.29 -13.31 9.24
C ASN A 48 5.21 -13.39 10.33
N ILE A 49 4.31 -12.40 10.43
CA ILE A 49 3.14 -12.45 11.32
C ILE A 49 2.25 -13.63 10.91
N VAL A 50 1.91 -13.75 9.62
CA VAL A 50 1.06 -14.84 9.10
C VAL A 50 1.71 -16.20 9.37
N ASN A 51 3.00 -16.34 9.06
CA ASN A 51 3.76 -17.57 9.29
C ASN A 51 3.75 -17.96 10.78
N SER A 52 4.02 -17.01 11.67
CA SER A 52 4.06 -17.28 13.12
C SER A 52 2.69 -17.66 13.66
N TYR A 53 1.64 -16.97 13.21
CA TYR A 53 0.26 -17.25 13.58
C TYR A 53 -0.19 -18.66 13.14
N VAL A 54 0.05 -19.04 11.88
CA VAL A 54 -0.32 -20.37 11.36
C VAL A 54 0.40 -21.49 12.11
N ASN A 55 1.67 -21.27 12.46
CA ASN A 55 2.49 -22.22 13.20
C ASN A 55 2.22 -22.25 14.72
N ASN A 56 1.36 -21.35 15.23
CA ASN A 56 1.07 -21.19 16.66
C ASN A 56 2.31 -20.83 17.51
N ASP A 57 3.26 -20.12 16.91
CA ASP A 57 4.46 -19.63 17.57
C ASP A 57 4.17 -18.26 18.19
N GLN A 58 3.66 -18.25 19.43
CA GLN A 58 3.17 -17.04 20.11
C GLN A 58 4.29 -16.03 20.39
N GLU A 59 5.50 -16.51 20.68
CA GLU A 59 6.67 -15.66 20.91
C GLU A 59 7.03 -14.92 19.62
N LYS A 60 7.25 -15.64 18.52
CA LYS A 60 7.56 -15.00 17.22
C LYS A 60 6.44 -14.15 16.68
N LEU A 61 5.18 -14.51 16.96
CA LEU A 61 4.03 -13.72 16.56
C LEU A 61 4.07 -12.34 17.24
N THR A 62 4.30 -12.32 18.56
CA THR A 62 4.42 -11.08 19.33
C THR A 62 5.59 -10.24 18.84
N GLU A 63 6.76 -10.85 18.66
CA GLU A 63 7.96 -10.17 18.14
C GLU A 63 7.72 -9.55 16.75
N SER A 64 7.05 -10.29 15.86
CA SER A 64 6.78 -9.82 14.49
C SER A 64 5.78 -8.66 14.48
N ILE A 65 4.74 -8.71 15.33
CA ILE A 65 3.78 -7.62 15.49
C ILE A 65 4.50 -6.38 16.05
N ASP A 66 5.25 -6.52 17.14
CA ASP A 66 5.98 -5.42 17.77
C ASP A 66 6.99 -4.79 16.80
N PHE A 67 7.67 -5.59 16.00
CA PHE A 67 8.57 -5.10 14.96
C PHE A 67 7.83 -4.19 13.95
N THR A 68 6.68 -4.63 13.45
CA THR A 68 5.89 -3.82 12.50
C THR A 68 5.37 -2.53 13.14
N ILE A 69 4.88 -2.58 14.39
CA ILE A 69 4.42 -1.39 15.12
C ILE A 69 5.56 -0.39 15.30
N ASN A 70 6.70 -0.85 15.83
CA ASN A 70 7.85 0.01 16.10
C ASN A 70 8.41 0.67 14.84
N TYR A 71 8.45 -0.07 13.72
CA TYR A 71 8.90 0.47 12.44
C TYR A 71 8.03 1.65 11.97
N HIS A 72 6.71 1.50 12.00
CA HIS A 72 5.80 2.55 11.55
C HIS A 72 5.75 3.72 12.55
N THR A 73 5.71 3.46 13.86
CA THR A 73 5.75 4.49 14.91
C THR A 73 7.01 5.35 14.81
N LYS A 74 8.16 4.74 14.49
CA LYS A 74 9.39 5.49 14.25
C LYS A 74 9.26 6.47 13.09
N ILE A 75 8.75 6.02 11.95
CA ILE A 75 8.53 6.90 10.77
C ILE A 75 7.58 8.04 11.13
N ILE A 76 6.49 7.76 11.85
CA ILE A 76 5.51 8.76 12.26
C ILE A 76 6.17 9.79 13.20
N SER A 77 6.97 9.36 14.18
CA SER A 77 7.68 10.28 15.09
C SER A 77 8.68 11.20 14.37
N ASP A 78 9.22 10.77 13.22
CA ASP A 78 10.16 11.56 12.42
C ASP A 78 9.44 12.50 11.41
N LEU A 79 8.12 12.32 11.24
CA LEU A 79 7.27 13.09 10.32
C LEU A 79 6.35 14.08 11.03
N PHE A 80 5.78 13.71 12.18
CA PHE A 80 4.70 14.42 12.84
C PHE A 80 5.02 14.74 14.31
N GLN A 81 4.31 15.71 14.85
CA GLN A 81 4.33 16.00 16.30
C GLN A 81 3.58 14.91 17.10
N ASP A 82 3.93 14.74 18.37
CA ASP A 82 3.37 13.69 19.25
C ASP A 82 1.85 13.76 19.41
N LYS A 83 1.23 14.93 19.25
CA LYS A 83 -0.23 15.14 19.40
C LYS A 83 -1.02 14.96 18.10
N HIS A 84 -0.36 14.63 16.99
CA HIS A 84 -1.01 14.51 15.69
C HIS A 84 -1.96 13.29 15.65
N GLU A 85 -3.13 13.41 15.00
CA GLU A 85 -4.17 12.36 14.99
C GLU A 85 -3.71 11.05 14.30
N ILE A 86 -2.71 11.13 13.44
CA ILE A 86 -2.09 9.98 12.76
C ILE A 86 -1.65 8.86 13.73
N HIS A 87 -1.19 9.22 14.93
CA HIS A 87 -0.79 8.22 15.94
C HIS A 87 -1.98 7.34 16.35
N GLN A 88 -3.17 7.93 16.45
CA GLN A 88 -4.40 7.19 16.75
C GLN A 88 -4.86 6.36 15.55
N ASN A 89 -4.85 6.94 14.34
CA ASN A 89 -5.25 6.23 13.11
C ASN A 89 -4.42 4.96 12.88
N ILE A 90 -3.11 5.04 13.12
CA ILE A 90 -2.20 3.90 12.97
C ILE A 90 -2.41 2.87 14.09
N THR A 91 -2.66 3.32 15.31
CA THR A 91 -3.03 2.44 16.44
C THR A 91 -4.33 1.68 16.12
N ILE A 92 -5.32 2.33 15.53
CA ILE A 92 -6.58 1.71 15.13
C ILE A 92 -6.34 0.61 14.09
N LEU A 93 -5.57 0.89 13.02
CA LEU A 93 -5.26 -0.11 11.99
C LEU A 93 -4.55 -1.35 12.57
N PHE A 94 -3.56 -1.17 13.45
CA PHE A 94 -2.94 -2.30 14.14
C PHE A 94 -3.91 -3.04 15.07
N GLY A 95 -4.78 -2.30 15.75
CA GLY A 95 -5.84 -2.86 16.59
C GLY A 95 -6.81 -3.74 15.80
N GLU A 96 -7.23 -3.30 14.62
CA GLU A 96 -8.07 -4.07 13.69
C GLU A 96 -7.38 -5.37 13.26
N MET A 97 -6.10 -5.30 12.90
CA MET A 97 -5.31 -6.48 12.54
C MET A 97 -5.19 -7.48 13.69
N ILE A 98 -4.86 -6.99 14.89
CA ILE A 98 -4.70 -7.83 16.09
C ILE A 98 -6.04 -8.48 16.47
N HIS A 99 -7.13 -7.71 16.41
CA HIS A 99 -8.47 -8.22 16.67
C HIS A 99 -8.87 -9.30 15.67
N PHE A 100 -8.60 -9.09 14.37
CA PHE A 100 -8.80 -10.12 13.34
C PHE A 100 -8.04 -11.41 13.66
N LEU A 101 -6.75 -11.32 14.06
CA LEU A 101 -5.96 -12.50 14.44
C LEU A 101 -6.53 -13.21 15.67
N ALA A 102 -7.02 -12.47 16.67
CA ALA A 102 -7.59 -13.04 17.89
C ALA A 102 -8.90 -13.79 17.65
N ASP A 103 -9.78 -13.26 16.79
CA ASP A 103 -11.11 -13.80 16.55
C ASP A 103 -11.13 -14.87 15.43
N ASN A 104 -10.14 -14.85 14.55
CA ASN A 104 -10.08 -15.76 13.43
C ASN A 104 -9.77 -17.20 13.88
N ILE A 105 -10.55 -18.15 13.36
CA ILE A 105 -10.39 -19.59 13.62
C ILE A 105 -9.73 -20.30 12.42
N ALA A 106 -9.77 -19.70 11.23
CA ALA A 106 -9.27 -20.31 10.00
C ALA A 106 -7.75 -20.28 9.93
N LYS A 107 -7.13 -21.41 9.56
CA LYS A 107 -5.66 -21.51 9.37
C LYS A 107 -5.23 -21.64 7.92
N LYS A 108 -6.11 -21.28 6.97
CA LYS A 108 -5.77 -21.30 5.54
C LYS A 108 -4.80 -20.18 5.25
N TYR A 109 -3.57 -20.56 4.91
CA TYR A 109 -2.46 -19.62 4.74
C TYR A 109 -2.78 -18.50 3.75
N ASP A 110 -3.23 -18.84 2.54
CA ASP A 110 -3.43 -17.84 1.47
C ASP A 110 -4.53 -16.82 1.84
N TYR A 111 -5.60 -17.27 2.50
CA TYR A 111 -6.63 -16.36 3.02
C TYR A 111 -6.07 -15.40 4.07
N LEU A 112 -5.35 -15.94 5.07
CA LEU A 112 -4.73 -15.15 6.14
C LEU A 112 -3.69 -14.18 5.60
N TYR A 113 -2.91 -14.62 4.62
CA TYR A 113 -1.92 -13.79 3.93
C TYR A 113 -2.59 -12.52 3.41
N ASP A 114 -3.66 -12.66 2.63
CA ASP A 114 -4.31 -11.51 2.01
C ASP A 114 -5.01 -10.60 3.05
N GLN A 115 -5.46 -11.16 4.19
CA GLN A 115 -6.08 -10.36 5.25
C GLN A 115 -5.07 -9.60 6.13
N ILE A 116 -3.80 -10.02 6.16
CA ILE A 116 -2.77 -9.43 7.05
C ILE A 116 -1.77 -8.59 6.26
N VAL A 117 -1.27 -9.07 5.13
CA VAL A 117 -0.23 -8.37 4.37
C VAL A 117 -0.72 -7.01 3.88
N CYS A 118 -2.01 -6.87 3.58
CA CYS A 118 -2.62 -5.63 3.12
C CYS A 118 -2.47 -4.45 4.09
N TYR A 119 -2.24 -4.70 5.39
CA TYR A 119 -1.99 -3.63 6.34
C TYR A 119 -0.71 -2.86 6.02
N GLY A 120 0.27 -3.46 5.35
CA GLY A 120 1.45 -2.73 4.89
C GLY A 120 1.11 -1.57 3.95
N GLU A 121 0.22 -1.82 2.99
CA GLU A 121 -0.26 -0.83 2.02
C GLU A 121 -1.23 0.18 2.66
N LEU A 122 -2.09 -0.27 3.56
CA LEU A 122 -3.01 0.62 4.30
C LEU A 122 -2.23 1.60 5.20
N LEU A 123 -1.28 1.11 5.98
CA LEU A 123 -0.43 1.93 6.86
C LEU A 123 0.38 2.93 6.04
N SER A 124 1.06 2.46 4.99
CA SER A 124 1.93 3.31 4.17
C SER A 124 1.17 4.44 3.47
N THR A 125 0.04 4.14 2.82
CA THR A 125 -0.79 5.16 2.18
C THR A 125 -1.41 6.12 3.18
N THR A 126 -1.81 5.65 4.36
CA THR A 126 -2.34 6.51 5.44
C THR A 126 -1.27 7.51 5.89
N ILE A 127 -0.05 7.05 6.16
CA ILE A 127 1.07 7.92 6.58
C ILE A 127 1.40 8.95 5.49
N VAL A 128 1.51 8.53 4.23
CA VAL A 128 1.86 9.45 3.13
C VAL A 128 0.74 10.46 2.88
N SER A 129 -0.52 10.02 2.87
CA SER A 129 -1.68 10.90 2.67
C SER A 129 -1.77 11.96 3.77
N GLU A 130 -1.60 11.54 5.02
CA GLU A 130 -1.67 12.44 6.16
C GLU A 130 -0.50 13.42 6.17
N TYR A 131 0.70 12.96 5.83
CA TYR A 131 1.87 13.84 5.74
C TYR A 131 1.67 14.92 4.66
N LEU A 132 1.14 14.54 3.50
CA LEU A 132 0.82 15.49 2.45
C LEU A 132 -0.23 16.52 2.92
N THR A 133 -1.24 16.08 3.66
CA THR A 133 -2.24 16.99 4.25
C THR A 133 -1.60 17.95 5.26
N ASP A 134 -0.75 17.46 6.17
CA ASP A 134 -0.08 18.26 7.21
C ASP A 134 0.77 19.40 6.62
N ILE A 135 1.43 19.15 5.47
CA ILE A 135 2.21 20.17 4.75
C ILE A 135 1.38 21.02 3.76
N GLY A 136 0.04 20.90 3.77
CA GLY A 136 -0.88 21.70 2.96
C GLY A 136 -1.14 21.20 1.54
N VAL A 137 -0.76 19.97 1.21
CA VAL A 137 -1.08 19.34 -0.09
C VAL A 137 -2.41 18.60 0.01
N THR A 138 -3.48 19.25 -0.49
CA THR A 138 -4.81 18.65 -0.54
C THR A 138 -4.82 17.37 -1.39
N ASN A 139 -5.28 16.28 -0.80
CA ASN A 139 -5.38 14.98 -1.45
C ASN A 139 -6.62 14.20 -0.97
N THR A 140 -6.98 13.15 -1.68
CA THR A 140 -8.05 12.23 -1.29
C THR A 140 -7.51 10.82 -1.18
N TRP A 141 -7.57 10.25 0.02
CA TRP A 141 -7.27 8.83 0.24
C TRP A 141 -8.46 7.97 -0.14
N LYS A 142 -8.22 6.91 -0.92
CA LYS A 142 -9.25 5.95 -1.34
C LYS A 142 -8.78 4.53 -1.03
N ASP A 143 -9.63 3.79 -0.32
CA ASP A 143 -9.42 2.36 -0.10
C ASP A 143 -9.61 1.60 -1.42
N VAL A 144 -8.52 1.08 -1.98
CA VAL A 144 -8.50 0.42 -3.28
C VAL A 144 -9.34 -0.86 -3.28
N ARG A 145 -9.55 -1.50 -2.13
CA ARG A 145 -10.36 -2.73 -2.01
C ARG A 145 -11.82 -2.51 -2.37
N LYS A 146 -12.28 -1.25 -2.36
CA LYS A 146 -13.63 -0.84 -2.77
C LYS A 146 -13.72 -0.42 -4.24
N LEU A 147 -12.60 -0.46 -4.97
CA LEU A 147 -12.47 0.01 -6.34
C LEU A 147 -11.97 -1.10 -7.27
N VAL A 148 -10.96 -1.86 -6.83
CA VAL A 148 -10.35 -2.97 -7.55
C VAL A 148 -11.01 -4.25 -7.05
N ILE A 149 -11.97 -4.75 -7.82
CA ILE A 149 -12.79 -5.91 -7.46
C ILE A 149 -12.24 -7.16 -8.11
N THR A 150 -12.12 -8.23 -7.32
CA THR A 150 -11.47 -9.48 -7.71
C THR A 150 -12.34 -10.70 -7.39
N ASP A 151 -11.92 -11.86 -7.90
CA ASP A 151 -12.39 -13.16 -7.42
C ASP A 151 -11.81 -13.51 -6.03
N ALA A 152 -12.08 -14.72 -5.53
CA ALA A 152 -11.58 -15.19 -4.23
C ALA A 152 -10.35 -16.09 -4.34
N VAL A 153 -9.54 -15.95 -5.41
CA VAL A 153 -8.27 -16.65 -5.55
C VAL A 153 -7.20 -15.86 -4.80
N TYR A 154 -7.08 -16.12 -3.49
CA TYR A 154 -6.13 -15.39 -2.64
C TYR A 154 -4.69 -15.53 -3.14
N ARG A 155 -3.87 -14.48 -2.95
CA ARG A 155 -2.48 -14.32 -3.41
C ARG A 155 -2.25 -14.16 -4.91
N ASP A 156 -3.24 -14.43 -5.75
CA ASP A 156 -3.13 -14.31 -7.20
C ASP A 156 -4.51 -14.01 -7.82
N ALA A 157 -5.20 -13.03 -7.25
CA ALA A 157 -6.60 -12.80 -7.52
C ALA A 157 -6.83 -12.25 -8.94
N THR A 158 -7.84 -12.76 -9.63
CA THR A 158 -8.19 -12.28 -10.97
C THR A 158 -9.15 -11.11 -10.87
N LEU A 159 -8.89 -10.06 -11.68
CA LEU A 159 -9.68 -8.85 -11.69
C LEU A 159 -11.05 -9.03 -12.37
N ASN A 160 -12.10 -8.53 -11.73
CA ASN A 160 -13.37 -8.23 -12.38
C ASN A 160 -13.27 -6.86 -13.06
N TRP A 161 -12.86 -6.86 -14.34
CA TRP A 161 -12.65 -5.63 -15.13
C TRP A 161 -13.89 -4.75 -15.22
N LEU A 162 -15.06 -5.34 -15.51
CA LEU A 162 -16.28 -4.57 -15.74
C LEU A 162 -16.66 -3.74 -14.51
N GLU A 163 -16.67 -4.38 -13.34
CA GLU A 163 -17.02 -3.73 -12.08
C GLU A 163 -15.93 -2.74 -11.63
N THR A 164 -14.66 -3.14 -11.74
CA THR A 164 -13.52 -2.29 -11.38
C THR A 164 -13.49 -1.00 -12.19
N GLU A 165 -13.65 -1.09 -13.51
CA GLU A 165 -13.64 0.07 -14.40
C GLU A 165 -14.80 1.02 -14.08
N GLN A 166 -16.00 0.48 -13.86
CA GLN A 166 -17.17 1.27 -13.49
C GLN A 166 -16.93 2.02 -12.16
N LEU A 167 -16.43 1.34 -11.13
CA LEU A 167 -16.19 1.93 -9.81
C LEU A 167 -15.11 2.99 -9.85
N ILE A 168 -13.99 2.72 -10.53
CA ILE A 168 -12.88 3.68 -10.67
C ILE A 168 -13.34 4.93 -11.41
N LYS A 169 -14.01 4.80 -12.56
CA LYS A 169 -14.52 5.94 -13.34
C LYS A 169 -15.54 6.79 -12.58
N THR A 170 -16.34 6.16 -11.71
CA THR A 170 -17.39 6.85 -10.95
C THR A 170 -16.84 7.52 -9.68
N GLN A 171 -15.87 6.91 -9.01
CA GLN A 171 -15.45 7.31 -7.67
C GLN A 171 -14.14 8.10 -7.60
N ILE A 172 -13.34 8.11 -8.68
CA ILE A 172 -12.11 8.88 -8.75
C ILE A 172 -12.36 10.21 -9.44
N ASP A 173 -12.18 11.30 -8.69
CA ASP A 173 -12.21 12.65 -9.22
C ASP A 173 -10.88 12.96 -9.93
N SER A 174 -10.93 12.97 -11.26
CA SER A 174 -9.73 13.14 -12.08
C SER A 174 -9.08 14.52 -11.98
N SER A 175 -9.73 15.49 -11.33
CA SER A 175 -9.21 16.83 -11.11
C SER A 175 -8.29 16.96 -9.89
N LYS A 176 -8.35 15.99 -8.96
CA LYS A 176 -7.69 16.04 -7.65
C LYS A 176 -6.51 15.07 -7.55
N LEU A 177 -5.65 15.31 -6.57
CA LEU A 177 -4.66 14.33 -6.14
C LEU A 177 -5.36 13.20 -5.39
N THR A 178 -5.30 11.98 -5.91
CA THR A 178 -5.84 10.78 -5.26
C THR A 178 -4.71 9.86 -4.81
N ILE A 179 -4.81 9.25 -3.64
CA ILE A 179 -3.85 8.28 -3.12
C ILE A 179 -4.57 6.95 -2.91
N VAL A 180 -4.01 5.88 -3.46
CA VAL A 180 -4.51 4.51 -3.34
C VAL A 180 -3.39 3.55 -2.98
N GLN A 181 -3.78 2.42 -2.40
CA GLN A 181 -2.90 1.28 -2.16
C GLN A 181 -2.58 0.60 -3.49
N GLY A 182 -1.36 0.10 -3.65
CA GLY A 182 -1.04 -0.90 -4.67
C GLY A 182 -1.34 -2.32 -4.16
N PHE A 183 -1.10 -3.33 -5.00
CA PHE A 183 -1.02 -4.76 -4.64
C PHE A 183 -2.32 -5.44 -4.18
N ILE A 184 -3.24 -4.71 -3.54
CA ILE A 184 -4.44 -5.27 -2.91
C ILE A 184 -5.69 -4.96 -3.73
N GLY A 185 -6.73 -5.77 -3.51
CA GLY A 185 -8.08 -5.62 -4.04
C GLY A 185 -9.10 -6.18 -3.04
N GLY A 186 -10.38 -6.15 -3.40
CA GLY A 186 -11.45 -6.70 -2.58
C GLY A 186 -12.35 -7.64 -3.40
N ASN A 187 -12.77 -8.74 -2.81
CA ASN A 187 -13.75 -9.61 -3.46
C ASN A 187 -15.19 -9.25 -3.06
N SER A 188 -16.17 -9.86 -3.73
CA SER A 188 -17.61 -9.59 -3.53
C SER A 188 -18.11 -9.83 -2.10
N ASN A 189 -17.36 -10.57 -1.28
CA ASN A 189 -17.71 -10.84 0.12
C ASN A 189 -17.07 -9.83 1.09
N GLY A 190 -16.39 -8.80 0.58
CA GLY A 190 -15.69 -7.80 1.37
C GLY A 190 -14.35 -8.27 1.96
N ASN A 191 -13.85 -9.45 1.57
CA ASN A 191 -12.53 -9.90 2.00
C ASN A 191 -11.45 -9.24 1.13
N THR A 192 -10.30 -8.99 1.74
CA THR A 192 -9.14 -8.50 1.01
C THR A 192 -8.56 -9.61 0.14
N THR A 193 -8.05 -9.25 -1.02
CA THR A 193 -7.26 -10.13 -1.88
C THR A 193 -5.98 -9.42 -2.31
N THR A 194 -4.96 -10.17 -2.72
CA THR A 194 -3.76 -9.61 -3.34
C THR A 194 -3.60 -10.05 -4.80
N LEU A 195 -3.00 -9.17 -5.59
CA LEU A 195 -2.88 -9.28 -7.05
C LEU A 195 -1.60 -10.01 -7.50
N GLY A 196 -0.95 -10.75 -6.59
CA GLY A 196 0.28 -11.46 -6.87
C GLY A 196 1.52 -10.57 -7.02
N ARG A 197 2.58 -11.17 -7.58
CA ARG A 197 3.91 -10.56 -7.67
C ARG A 197 3.86 -9.26 -8.48
N GLU A 198 4.58 -8.24 -8.02
CA GLU A 198 4.58 -6.90 -8.63
C GLU A 198 3.19 -6.24 -8.68
N GLY A 199 2.25 -6.70 -7.85
CA GLY A 199 0.86 -6.26 -7.89
C GLY A 199 0.65 -4.75 -7.73
N SER A 200 1.56 -4.00 -7.12
CA SER A 200 1.45 -2.52 -7.09
C SER A 200 1.76 -1.87 -8.44
N ASP A 201 2.69 -2.41 -9.23
CA ASP A 201 2.95 -1.94 -10.60
C ASP A 201 1.73 -2.29 -11.47
N TYR A 202 1.11 -3.47 -11.24
CA TYR A 202 -0.15 -3.86 -11.89
C TYR A 202 -1.32 -2.94 -11.50
N THR A 203 -1.49 -2.58 -10.22
CA THR A 203 -2.49 -1.61 -9.78
C THR A 203 -2.36 -0.28 -10.52
N ALA A 204 -1.12 0.22 -10.70
CA ALA A 204 -0.90 1.44 -11.48
C ALA A 204 -1.36 1.30 -12.93
N GLY A 205 -1.15 0.14 -13.56
CA GLY A 205 -1.68 -0.20 -14.88
C GLY A 205 -3.22 -0.23 -14.93
N ILE A 206 -3.87 -0.81 -13.92
CA ILE A 206 -5.35 -0.87 -13.81
C ILE A 206 -5.93 0.55 -13.79
N PHE A 207 -5.43 1.42 -12.91
CA PHE A 207 -5.90 2.80 -12.82
C PHE A 207 -5.58 3.59 -14.09
N ALA A 208 -4.41 3.36 -14.69
CA ALA A 208 -4.03 4.01 -15.93
C ALA A 208 -4.98 3.69 -17.08
N TYR A 209 -5.35 2.41 -17.21
CA TYR A 209 -6.34 1.95 -18.17
C TYR A 209 -7.73 2.55 -17.90
N CYS A 210 -8.22 2.46 -16.67
CA CYS A 210 -9.58 2.89 -16.33
C CYS A 210 -9.77 4.42 -16.43
N LEU A 211 -8.72 5.21 -16.25
CA LEU A 211 -8.78 6.68 -16.21
C LEU A 211 -8.16 7.35 -17.43
N ASP A 212 -7.92 6.59 -18.51
CA ASP A 212 -7.28 7.07 -19.74
C ASP A 212 -6.03 7.93 -19.44
N ALA A 213 -5.15 7.39 -18.59
CA ALA A 213 -3.99 8.13 -18.10
C ALA A 213 -3.01 8.43 -19.24
N LYS A 214 -2.42 9.63 -19.20
CA LYS A 214 -1.43 10.07 -20.19
C LYS A 214 -0.12 9.29 -20.06
N ASN A 215 0.25 8.95 -18.83
CA ASN A 215 1.44 8.16 -18.52
C ASN A 215 1.33 7.51 -17.14
N VAL A 216 2.15 6.49 -16.97
CA VAL A 216 2.46 5.88 -15.68
C VAL A 216 3.96 6.05 -15.44
N THR A 217 4.33 6.65 -14.30
CA THR A 217 5.73 6.75 -13.87
C THR A 217 5.94 5.84 -12.68
N ILE A 218 6.87 4.89 -12.80
CA ILE A 218 7.24 4.00 -11.71
C ILE A 218 8.52 4.52 -11.05
N TRP A 219 8.39 5.02 -9.83
CA TRP A 219 9.51 5.51 -9.02
C TRP A 219 10.15 4.33 -8.28
N LYS A 220 11.39 4.00 -8.66
CA LYS A 220 12.22 2.96 -8.04
C LYS A 220 13.52 3.57 -7.49
N ASP A 221 14.30 2.74 -6.81
CA ASP A 221 15.64 3.04 -6.29
C ASP A 221 16.76 2.84 -7.33
N VAL A 222 16.41 2.53 -8.57
CA VAL A 222 17.32 2.38 -9.72
C VAL A 222 16.99 3.40 -10.81
N LEU A 223 18.00 3.76 -11.61
CA LEU A 223 17.89 4.80 -12.66
C LEU A 223 16.91 4.45 -13.79
N GLY A 224 16.45 3.21 -13.88
CA GLY A 224 15.48 2.75 -14.87
C GLY A 224 15.59 1.26 -15.14
N VAL A 225 15.13 0.84 -16.31
CA VAL A 225 15.38 -0.51 -16.82
C VAL A 225 16.81 -0.56 -17.35
N LEU A 226 17.62 -1.45 -16.77
CA LEU A 226 19.01 -1.67 -17.15
C LEU A 226 19.14 -2.96 -17.97
N ASN A 227 20.29 -3.15 -18.62
CA ASN A 227 20.59 -4.33 -19.44
C ASN A 227 20.76 -5.63 -18.62
N ALA A 228 21.03 -5.53 -17.32
CA ALA A 228 21.11 -6.63 -16.37
C ALA A 228 20.78 -6.15 -14.94
N ASP A 229 20.64 -7.06 -13.97
CA ASP A 229 20.47 -6.68 -12.57
C ASP A 229 21.75 -6.00 -12.05
N PRO A 230 21.71 -4.70 -11.69
CA PRO A 230 22.91 -3.96 -11.27
C PRO A 230 23.49 -4.45 -9.94
N ARG A 231 22.76 -5.30 -9.20
CA ARG A 231 23.26 -5.92 -7.96
C ARG A 231 24.19 -7.10 -8.23
N GLU A 232 23.94 -7.79 -9.34
CA GLU A 232 24.72 -8.97 -9.77
C GLU A 232 25.82 -8.57 -10.76
N PHE A 233 25.56 -7.56 -11.60
CA PHE A 233 26.47 -7.11 -12.65
C PHE A 233 26.88 -5.66 -12.43
N LYS A 234 28.12 -5.45 -11.99
CA LYS A 234 28.75 -4.13 -11.92
C LYS A 234 29.33 -3.78 -13.29
N GLU A 235 29.21 -2.51 -13.68
CA GLU A 235 29.80 -1.95 -14.91
C GLU A 235 31.31 -2.20 -15.01
#